data_AF-A0A5S9M4F4-F1
#
_entry.id   AF-A0A5S9M4F4-F1
#
_cell.length_a   1.000
_cell.length_b   1.000
_cell.length_c   1.000
_cell.angle_alpha   90.00
_cell.angle_beta   90.00
_cell.angle_gamma   90.00
#
_symmetry.space_group_name_H-M   'P 1'
#
loop_
_entity.id
_entity.type
_entity.pdbx_description
1 polymer ?
#
loop_
_entity_poly.entity_id
_entity_poly.type
_entity_poly.pdbx_seq_one_letter_code
_entity_poly.pdbx_strand_id
1 'polypeptide(L)'
;MLTALGLSMKEWTGEDRHFIHLEGHGREDILPAVNVSRTIGWFTSMYPVLLDMSHADDLSYQIKYLKEELRHIPNKGIGYGVLKYLTPDKMKDDIDFQVTPDISFNYLGQFDEQIGGGELRRSPWHAGQSLSPESEKPHALDIVGFVEQACSM
;
A
#
# COMPACT_ATOMS: atom_id res chain seq x y z
N MET A 1 6.33 5.51 -7.28
CA MET A 1 6.13 4.04 -7.27
C MET A 1 4.81 3.64 -7.92
N LEU A 2 3.65 4.10 -7.42
CA LEU A 2 2.35 3.67 -7.96
C LEU A 2 2.11 4.02 -9.44
N THR A 3 2.56 5.17 -9.94
CA THR A 3 2.49 5.46 -11.38
C THR A 3 3.33 4.48 -12.19
N ALA A 4 4.54 4.16 -11.72
CA ALA A 4 5.39 3.18 -12.39
C ALA A 4 4.75 1.78 -12.39
N LEU A 5 4.16 1.37 -11.26
CA LEU A 5 3.40 0.12 -11.18
C LEU A 5 2.25 0.09 -12.19
N GLY A 6 1.45 1.16 -12.25
CA GLY A 6 0.35 1.27 -13.21
C GLY A 6 0.83 1.15 -14.66
N LEU A 7 1.90 1.86 -15.02
CA LEU A 7 2.50 1.78 -16.36
C LEU A 7 3.00 0.37 -16.69
N SER A 8 3.68 -0.29 -15.74
CA SER A 8 4.14 -1.68 -15.92
C SER A 8 2.98 -2.66 -16.08
N MET A 9 1.89 -2.46 -15.33
CA MET A 9 0.68 -3.28 -15.44
C MET A 9 -0.01 -3.09 -16.79
N LYS A 10 -0.10 -1.85 -17.28
CA LYS A 10 -0.64 -1.53 -18.61
C LYS A 10 0.18 -2.18 -19.71
N GLU A 11 1.50 -2.09 -19.64
CA GLU A 11 2.39 -2.74 -20.61
C GLU A 11 2.27 -4.27 -20.56
N TRP A 12 2.15 -4.85 -19.36
CA TRP A 12 2.09 -6.30 -19.18
C TRP A 12 0.75 -6.91 -19.60
N THR A 13 -0.37 -6.27 -19.26
CA THR A 13 -1.71 -6.82 -19.47
C THR A 13 -2.42 -6.29 -20.71
N GLY A 14 -2.01 -5.12 -21.20
CA GLY A 14 -2.71 -4.37 -22.26
C GLY A 14 -3.91 -3.56 -21.78
N GLU A 15 -4.26 -3.61 -20.50
CA GLU A 15 -5.41 -2.88 -19.93
C GLU A 15 -4.98 -1.55 -19.31
N ASP A 16 -5.86 -0.55 -19.35
CA ASP A 16 -5.55 0.78 -18.79
C ASP A 16 -5.83 0.89 -17.29
N ARG A 17 -6.63 -0.02 -16.74
CA ARG A 17 -7.26 0.13 -15.43
C ARG A 17 -7.06 -1.11 -14.58
N HIS A 18 -6.44 -0.93 -13.42
CA HIS A 18 -6.18 -2.00 -12.48
C HIS A 18 -6.57 -1.61 -11.06
N PHE A 19 -7.39 -2.42 -10.41
CA PHE A 19 -7.55 -2.33 -8.97
C PHE A 19 -6.36 -2.98 -8.26
N ILE A 20 -5.86 -2.31 -7.23
CA ILE A 20 -4.87 -2.85 -6.29
C ILE A 20 -5.39 -2.70 -4.87
N HIS A 21 -4.97 -3.58 -3.97
CA HIS A 21 -4.99 -3.30 -2.55
C HIS A 21 -3.74 -2.50 -2.17
N LEU A 22 -3.95 -1.27 -1.73
CA LEU A 22 -2.88 -0.42 -1.21
C LEU A 22 -2.78 -0.60 0.30
N GLU A 23 -1.60 -0.98 0.77
CA GLU A 23 -1.30 -1.02 2.20
C GLU A 23 -0.76 0.31 2.70
N GLY A 24 -1.22 0.71 3.89
CA GLY A 24 -0.73 1.85 4.64
C GLY A 24 -0.37 1.44 6.07
N HIS A 25 0.39 2.28 6.75
CA HIS A 25 0.82 1.99 8.13
C HIS A 25 -0.35 1.96 9.16
N GLY A 26 -1.50 2.54 8.80
CA GLY A 26 -2.74 2.59 9.60
C GLY A 26 -2.62 3.22 11.00
N ARG A 27 -1.70 4.18 11.12
CA ARG A 27 -1.47 5.01 12.33
C ARG A 27 -1.90 6.45 12.04
N GLU A 28 -3.10 6.60 11.52
CA GLU A 28 -3.66 7.91 11.17
C GLU A 28 -4.25 8.59 12.41
N ASP A 29 -4.25 9.91 12.42
CA ASP A 29 -4.84 10.71 13.50
C ASP A 29 -6.36 10.78 13.36
N ILE A 30 -7.02 9.66 13.64
CA ILE A 30 -8.49 9.50 13.57
C ILE A 30 -9.17 9.59 14.94
N LEU A 31 -8.40 9.59 16.03
CA LEU A 31 -8.87 9.61 17.41
C LEU A 31 -8.10 10.68 18.19
N PRO A 32 -8.72 11.83 18.54
CA PRO A 32 -8.03 13.03 19.05
C PRO A 32 -7.16 12.84 20.31
N ALA A 33 -7.31 11.74 21.04
CA ALA A 33 -6.61 11.47 22.30
C ALA A 33 -5.74 10.20 22.26
N VAL A 34 -5.54 9.59 21.09
CA VAL A 34 -4.82 8.32 20.96
C VAL A 34 -3.51 8.54 20.22
N ASN A 35 -2.39 8.29 20.90
CA ASN A 35 -1.06 8.30 20.30
C ASN A 35 -0.50 6.87 20.24
N VAL A 36 -0.37 6.35 19.02
CA VAL A 36 0.20 5.02 18.75
C VAL A 36 1.60 5.07 18.13
N SER A 37 2.29 6.22 18.13
CA SER A 37 3.60 6.38 17.45
C SER A 37 4.68 5.39 17.94
N ARG A 38 4.60 4.95 19.20
CA ARG A 38 5.56 4.01 19.82
C ARG A 38 4.93 2.69 20.26
N THR A 39 3.74 2.38 19.75
CA THR A 39 3.00 1.17 20.13
C THR A 39 3.30 0.04 19.15
N ILE A 40 3.79 -1.08 19.67
CA ILE A 40 3.96 -2.31 18.89
C ILE A 40 2.59 -2.98 18.72
N GLY A 41 2.28 -3.40 17.51
CA GLY A 41 1.02 -4.04 17.15
C GLY A 41 0.85 -4.07 15.63
N TRP A 42 -0.17 -4.78 15.17
CA TRP A 42 -0.51 -4.85 13.75
C TRP A 42 -1.50 -3.72 13.41
N PHE A 43 -0.98 -2.64 12.82
CA PHE A 43 -1.76 -1.44 12.47
C PHE A 43 -2.05 -1.32 10.97
N THR A 44 -1.51 -2.19 10.11
CA THR A 44 -1.63 -2.10 8.66
C THR A 44 -3.09 -1.90 8.23
N SER A 45 -3.33 -0.82 7.48
CA SER A 45 -4.60 -0.57 6.80
C SER A 45 -4.51 -1.03 5.35
N MET A 46 -5.57 -1.61 4.82
CA MET A 46 -5.63 -2.05 3.42
C MET A 46 -6.94 -1.58 2.79
N TYR A 47 -6.87 -1.01 1.59
CA TYR A 47 -8.02 -0.49 0.87
C TYR A 47 -7.81 -0.55 -0.65
N PRO A 48 -8.86 -0.71 -1.45
CA PRO A 48 -8.75 -0.76 -2.90
C PRO A 48 -8.43 0.63 -3.46
N VAL A 49 -7.55 0.68 -4.46
CA VAL A 49 -7.22 1.86 -5.26
C VAL A 49 -7.28 1.48 -6.74
N LEU A 50 -7.91 2.31 -7.56
CA LEU A 50 -7.87 2.19 -9.01
C LEU A 50 -6.62 2.91 -9.55
N LEU A 51 -5.76 2.16 -10.23
CA LEU A 51 -4.70 2.72 -11.06
C LEU A 51 -5.27 2.88 -12.48
N ASP A 52 -5.63 4.10 -12.86
CA ASP A 52 -6.07 4.44 -14.21
C ASP A 52 -4.93 5.10 -15.01
N MET A 53 -4.44 4.40 -16.03
CA MET A 53 -3.35 4.79 -16.92
C MET A 53 -3.84 5.19 -18.32
N SER A 54 -5.09 5.63 -18.44
CA SER A 54 -5.68 6.14 -19.70
C SER A 54 -4.92 7.35 -20.28
N HIS A 55 -4.09 8.03 -19.47
CA HIS A 55 -3.31 9.20 -19.87
C HIS A 55 -1.80 8.93 -19.93
N ALA A 56 -1.39 7.67 -20.06
CA ALA A 56 0.01 7.25 -20.05
C ALA A 56 0.90 7.93 -21.11
N ASP A 57 0.31 8.44 -22.20
CA ASP A 57 1.04 9.17 -23.25
C ASP A 57 1.62 10.51 -22.78
N ASP A 58 1.04 11.12 -21.74
CA ASP A 58 1.60 12.29 -21.05
C ASP A 58 1.96 11.90 -19.60
N LEU A 59 3.23 11.52 -19.40
CA LEU A 59 3.73 11.12 -18.09
C LEU A 59 3.57 12.20 -17.01
N SER A 60 3.72 13.47 -17.38
CA SER A 60 3.60 14.59 -16.43
C SER A 60 2.16 14.72 -15.94
N TYR A 61 1.20 14.59 -16.86
CA TYR A 61 -0.21 14.55 -16.53
C TYR A 61 -0.56 13.32 -15.70
N GLN A 62 -0.12 12.12 -16.13
CA GLN A 62 -0.43 10.86 -15.46
C GLN A 62 0.05 10.81 -14.00
N ILE A 63 1.24 11.34 -13.70
CA ILE A 63 1.76 11.45 -12.34
C ILE A 63 0.89 12.37 -11.50
N LYS A 64 0.50 13.54 -12.03
CA LYS A 64 -0.33 14.51 -11.31
C LYS A 64 -1.73 13.97 -11.07
N TYR A 65 -2.33 13.34 -12.08
CA TYR A 65 -3.64 12.71 -11.98
C TYR A 65 -3.67 11.69 -10.84
N LEU A 66 -2.79 10.69 -10.86
CA LEU A 66 -2.78 9.64 -9.83
C LEU A 66 -2.44 10.21 -8.43
N LYS A 67 -1.57 11.22 -8.36
CA LYS A 67 -1.26 11.92 -7.10
C LYS A 67 -2.50 12.58 -6.51
N GLU A 68 -3.30 13.26 -7.31
CA GLU A 68 -4.51 13.91 -6.82
C GLU A 68 -5.60 12.87 -6.51
N GLU A 69 -5.76 11.80 -7.29
CA GLU A 69 -6.67 10.69 -6.96
C GLU A 69 -6.37 10.10 -5.57
N LEU A 70 -5.10 9.81 -5.28
CA LEU A 70 -4.68 9.30 -3.97
C LEU A 70 -4.90 10.31 -2.83
N ARG A 71 -4.86 11.62 -3.10
CA ARG A 71 -5.10 12.67 -2.11
C ARG A 71 -6.56 12.85 -1.76
N HIS A 72 -7.48 12.50 -2.65
CA HIS A 72 -8.91 12.51 -2.36
C HIS A 72 -9.31 11.41 -1.37
N ILE A 73 -8.45 10.42 -1.15
CA ILE A 73 -8.72 9.32 -0.21
C ILE A 73 -8.57 9.85 1.23
N PRO A 74 -9.67 9.87 2.02
CA PRO A 74 -9.64 10.39 3.38
C PRO A 74 -8.79 9.49 4.28
N ASN A 75 -7.99 10.11 5.15
CA ASN A 75 -7.24 9.43 6.21
C ASN A 75 -6.48 8.20 5.69
N LYS A 76 -5.86 8.31 4.52
CA LYS A 76 -5.14 7.21 3.84
C LYS A 76 -5.90 5.88 3.82
N GLY A 77 -7.23 5.93 3.64
CA GLY A 77 -8.07 4.75 3.42
C GLY A 77 -8.33 3.88 4.64
N ILE A 78 -7.88 4.26 5.84
CA ILE A 78 -8.11 3.49 7.08
C ILE A 78 -9.61 3.23 7.33
N GLY A 79 -10.47 4.16 6.92
CA GLY A 79 -11.91 4.04 7.05
C GLY A 79 -12.52 2.87 6.28
N TYR A 80 -11.89 2.39 5.20
CA TYR A 80 -12.42 1.28 4.40
C TYR A 80 -12.54 -0.01 5.23
N GLY A 81 -11.47 -0.39 5.94
CA GLY A 81 -11.47 -1.57 6.81
C GLY A 81 -12.41 -1.41 8.01
N VAL A 82 -12.49 -0.21 8.59
CA VAL A 82 -13.43 0.10 9.68
C VAL A 82 -14.86 -0.09 9.19
N LEU A 83 -15.22 0.49 8.04
CA LEU A 83 -16.54 0.35 7.45
C LEU A 83 -16.84 -1.10 7.08
N LYS A 84 -15.91 -1.83 6.45
CA LYS A 84 -16.16 -3.22 6.01
C LYS A 84 -16.34 -4.18 7.19
N TYR A 85 -15.47 -4.10 8.20
CA TYR A 85 -15.34 -5.13 9.23
C TYR A 85 -15.86 -4.75 10.62
N LEU A 86 -15.89 -3.46 10.98
CA LEU A 86 -16.25 -3.02 12.34
C LEU A 86 -17.62 -2.34 12.40
N THR A 87 -18.05 -1.69 11.31
CA THR A 87 -19.35 -1.03 11.25
C THR A 87 -20.48 -2.08 11.18
N PRO A 88 -21.52 -1.95 12.04
CA PRO A 88 -22.72 -2.79 11.99
C PRO A 88 -23.41 -2.81 10.61
N ASP A 89 -23.93 -3.96 10.20
CA ASP A 89 -24.56 -4.19 8.88
C ASP A 89 -25.65 -3.18 8.54
N LYS A 90 -26.52 -2.83 9.50
CA LYS A 90 -27.57 -1.81 9.35
C LYS A 90 -27.08 -0.40 8.99
N MET A 91 -25.77 -0.14 9.06
CA MET A 91 -25.15 1.14 8.68
C MET A 91 -24.34 1.01 7.37
N LYS A 92 -24.45 -0.13 6.68
CA LYS A 92 -23.72 -0.46 5.44
C LYS A 92 -24.68 -0.77 4.28
N ASP A 93 -25.98 -0.58 4.44
CA ASP A 93 -27.01 -0.99 3.47
C ASP A 93 -26.76 -0.43 2.05
N ASP A 94 -26.15 0.76 1.94
CA ASP A 94 -25.85 1.42 0.67
C ASP A 94 -24.37 1.29 0.22
N ILE A 95 -23.55 0.45 0.89
CA ILE A 95 -22.12 0.33 0.61
C ILE A 95 -21.80 -1.07 0.09
N ASP A 96 -21.26 -1.13 -1.13
CA ASP A 96 -20.76 -2.38 -1.70
C ASP A 96 -19.24 -2.54 -1.51
N PHE A 97 -18.84 -3.70 -0.99
CA PHE A 97 -17.45 -4.10 -0.74
C PHE A 97 -16.98 -5.23 -1.68
N GLN A 98 -17.63 -5.42 -2.83
CA GLN A 98 -17.32 -6.44 -3.85
C GLN A 98 -15.92 -6.29 -4.49
N VAL A 99 -15.26 -5.13 -4.38
CA VAL A 99 -13.93 -4.96 -4.98
C VAL A 99 -12.92 -5.83 -4.24
N THR A 100 -12.44 -6.87 -4.92
CA THR A 100 -11.41 -7.81 -4.45
C THR A 100 -10.22 -7.80 -5.41
N PRO A 101 -9.24 -6.89 -5.21
CA PRO A 101 -8.07 -6.81 -6.07
C PRO A 101 -7.18 -8.05 -5.95
N ASP A 102 -6.68 -8.54 -7.09
CA ASP A 102 -5.73 -9.65 -7.15
C ASP A 102 -4.28 -9.23 -6.82
N ILE A 103 -4.03 -7.92 -6.71
CA ILE A 103 -2.70 -7.34 -6.53
C ILE A 103 -2.66 -6.57 -5.22
N SER A 104 -1.67 -6.81 -4.38
CA SER A 104 -1.34 -5.95 -3.23
C SER A 104 -0.08 -5.14 -3.50
N PHE A 105 -0.03 -3.94 -2.92
CA PHE A 105 1.14 -3.09 -2.93
C PHE A 105 1.40 -2.52 -1.53
N ASN A 106 2.62 -2.73 -1.03
CA ASN A 106 3.08 -2.18 0.24
C ASN A 106 4.43 -1.46 0.07
N TYR A 107 4.51 -0.22 0.54
CA TYR A 107 5.74 0.55 0.60
C TYR A 107 6.26 0.66 2.03
N LEU A 108 7.40 0.02 2.30
CA LEU A 108 8.00 -0.05 3.64
C LEU A 108 8.76 1.21 4.06
N GLY A 109 8.92 2.19 3.15
CA GLY A 109 9.69 3.40 3.41
C GLY A 109 11.16 3.29 2.99
N GLN A 110 11.96 4.19 3.55
CA GLN A 110 13.40 4.27 3.31
C GLN A 110 14.15 3.72 4.52
N PHE A 111 15.00 2.71 4.30
CA PHE A 111 15.66 1.99 5.40
C PHE A 111 16.92 2.68 5.92
N ASP A 112 17.65 3.41 5.08
CA ASP A 112 18.94 4.01 5.50
C ASP A 112 18.77 5.10 6.55
N GLU A 113 17.69 5.87 6.49
CA GLU A 113 17.38 6.91 7.48
C GLU A 113 16.98 6.31 8.84
N GLN A 114 16.48 5.07 8.85
CA GLN A 114 16.06 4.39 10.08
C GLN A 114 17.21 3.66 10.79
N ILE A 115 18.27 3.29 10.05
CA ILE A 115 19.43 2.55 10.57
C ILE A 115 20.67 3.46 10.72
N GLY A 116 20.71 4.59 10.00
CA GLY A 116 21.80 5.55 10.00
C GLY A 116 21.90 6.33 11.32
N GLY A 117 22.60 5.76 12.30
CA GLY A 117 22.96 6.46 13.55
C GLY A 117 23.15 5.57 14.78
N GLY A 118 22.83 4.28 14.70
CA GLY A 118 22.95 3.33 15.83
C GLY A 118 24.02 2.25 15.65
N GLU A 119 24.26 1.46 16.70
CA GLU A 119 25.14 0.28 16.67
C GLU A 119 24.52 -0.92 15.92
N LEU A 120 23.21 -0.86 15.64
CA LEU A 120 22.50 -1.90 14.89
C LEU A 120 22.75 -1.73 13.39
N ARG A 121 22.99 -2.85 12.71
CA ARG A 121 23.19 -2.90 11.26
C ARG A 121 22.34 -4.01 10.65
N ARG A 122 22.00 -3.84 9.37
CA ARG A 122 21.33 -4.90 8.59
C ARG A 122 22.27 -6.11 8.51
N SER A 123 21.71 -7.29 8.74
CA SER A 123 22.46 -8.53 8.59
C SER A 123 22.77 -8.78 7.10
N PRO A 124 23.99 -9.23 6.76
CA PRO A 124 24.30 -9.70 5.42
C PRO A 124 23.67 -11.07 5.12
N TRP A 125 23.06 -11.73 6.11
CA TRP A 125 22.44 -13.04 5.96
C TRP A 125 20.96 -12.93 5.64
N HIS A 126 20.47 -13.85 4.81
CA HIS A 126 19.06 -13.95 4.48
C HIS A 126 18.26 -14.39 5.71
N ALA A 127 17.13 -13.75 5.99
CA ALA A 127 16.24 -14.10 7.10
C ALA A 127 15.42 -15.39 6.86
N GLY A 128 15.72 -16.14 5.79
CA GLY A 128 14.87 -17.24 5.31
C GLY A 128 13.59 -16.73 4.63
N GLN A 129 12.59 -17.61 4.54
CA GLN A 129 11.26 -17.26 4.04
C GLN A 129 10.42 -16.67 5.16
N SER A 130 9.86 -15.48 4.94
CA SER A 130 8.99 -14.81 5.92
C SER A 130 7.58 -15.40 5.97
N LEU A 131 7.21 -16.22 4.99
CA LEU A 131 5.89 -16.84 4.84
C LEU A 131 6.04 -18.34 4.64
N SER A 132 5.07 -19.11 5.15
CA SER A 132 5.01 -20.54 4.86
C SER A 132 4.65 -20.77 3.39
N PRO A 133 5.23 -21.78 2.71
CA PRO A 133 4.75 -22.22 1.39
C PRO A 133 3.28 -22.65 1.37
N GLU A 134 2.74 -23.02 2.54
CA GLU A 134 1.35 -23.46 2.74
C GLU A 134 0.42 -22.30 3.13
N SER A 135 0.94 -21.08 3.29
CA SER A 135 0.11 -19.92 3.59
C SER A 135 -0.87 -19.65 2.45
N GLU A 136 -2.14 -19.45 2.81
CA GLU A 136 -3.14 -18.95 1.87
C GLU A 136 -2.70 -17.58 1.34
N LYS A 137 -2.78 -17.41 0.02
CA LYS A 137 -2.40 -16.16 -0.65
C LYS A 137 -3.68 -15.38 -0.94
N PRO A 138 -3.95 -14.28 -0.20
CA PRO A 138 -5.15 -13.48 -0.42
C PRO A 138 -5.10 -12.72 -1.77
N HIS A 139 -3.90 -12.58 -2.35
CA HIS A 139 -3.64 -11.92 -3.62
C HIS A 139 -2.87 -12.84 -4.55
N ALA A 140 -3.11 -12.72 -5.86
CA ALA A 140 -2.34 -13.41 -6.88
C ALA A 140 -0.90 -12.85 -6.96
N LEU A 141 -0.74 -11.55 -6.70
CA LEU A 141 0.55 -10.86 -6.72
C LEU A 141 0.71 -9.91 -5.53
N ASP A 142 1.74 -10.14 -4.72
CA ASP A 142 2.13 -9.25 -3.62
C ASP A 142 3.40 -8.47 -3.98
N ILE A 143 3.30 -7.14 -4.01
CA ILE A 143 4.41 -6.26 -4.37
C ILE A 143 4.84 -5.46 -3.14
N VAL A 144 6.03 -5.76 -2.62
CA VAL A 144 6.64 -5.03 -1.50
C VAL A 144 7.82 -4.23 -2.01
N GLY A 145 7.81 -2.93 -1.77
CA GLY A 145 8.87 -2.02 -2.18
C GLY A 145 9.46 -1.21 -1.03
N PHE A 146 10.73 -0.85 -1.17
CA PHE A 146 11.43 0.04 -0.25
C PHE A 146 12.49 0.83 -1.03
N VAL A 147 12.99 1.92 -0.43
CA VAL A 147 14.11 2.70 -0.98
C VAL A 147 15.34 2.48 -0.10
N GLU A 148 16.47 2.25 -0.77
CA GLU A 148 17.81 2.12 -0.19
C GLU A 148 18.78 2.92 -1.07
N GLN A 149 19.61 3.77 -0.47
CA GLN A 149 20.69 4.46 -1.14
C GLN A 149 21.70 3.41 -1.60
N ALA A 150 22.14 3.51 -2.85
CA ALA A 150 23.23 2.67 -3.32
C ALA A 150 24.47 2.96 -2.46
N CYS A 151 25.03 1.94 -1.81
CA CYS A 151 26.37 2.01 -1.28
C CYS A 151 27.31 2.41 -2.44
N SER A 152 27.95 3.58 -2.34
CA SER A 152 29.09 3.90 -3.18
C SER A 152 30.15 2.81 -2.99
N MET A 153 30.44 2.05 -4.04
CA MET A 153 31.59 1.13 -4.10
C MET A 153 32.91 1.92 -4.05
#